data_AF-A0A820KU64-F1
#
_entry.id   AF-A0A820KU64-F1
#
_cell.length_a   1.000
_cell.length_b   1.000
_cell.length_c   1.000
_cell.angle_alpha   90.00
_cell.angle_beta   90.00
_cell.angle_gamma   90.00
#
_symmetry.space_group_name_H-M   'P 1'
#
loop_
_entity.id
_entity.type
_entity.pdbx_description
1 polymer ?
#
loop_
_entity_poly.entity_id
_entity_poly.type
_entity_poly.pdbx_seq_one_letter_code
_entity_poly.pdbx_strand_id
1 'polypeptide(L)'
;MLVPPLCIRPTVQSDFRAGTNEDDLTIKLSEIIFLNDVIQRNRLNGVKMDKLVEQWDFLQLQCALYINSSLSGIPAHMQPKKWIRSFAQRLKGKQGRFRGNLSGKRVDFSARTVISPDPNLRIDEVAVPIHVAKIMSYPEIVNKTNIEFIRQLVRNGPDIHPG
;
A
#
# COMPACT_ATOMS: atom_id res chain seq x y z
N MET A 1 1.99 23.77 4.20
CA MET A 1 1.43 22.41 4.08
C MET A 1 2.59 21.43 4.11
N LEU A 2 2.51 20.36 4.91
CA LEU A 2 3.56 19.34 4.96
C LEU A 2 3.45 18.43 3.73
N VAL A 3 4.58 18.19 3.06
CA VAL A 3 4.64 17.31 1.89
C VAL A 3 5.18 15.94 2.33
N PRO A 4 4.43 14.84 2.16
CA PRO A 4 4.88 13.52 2.56
C PRO A 4 6.04 13.03 1.66
N PRO A 5 6.97 12.24 2.21
CA PRO A 5 8.03 11.58 1.43
C PRO A 5 7.48 10.56 0.43
N LEU A 6 8.32 10.17 -0.54
CA LEU A 6 7.96 9.27 -1.65
C LEU A 6 7.44 7.90 -1.18
N CYS A 7 7.86 7.40 -0.02
CA CYS A 7 7.37 6.13 0.53
C CYS A 7 5.85 6.13 0.83
N ILE A 8 5.24 7.30 1.02
CA ILE A 8 3.79 7.45 1.25
C ILE A 8 3.03 7.68 -0.07
N ARG A 9 3.72 8.16 -1.10
CA ARG A 9 3.19 8.50 -2.43
C ARG A 9 4.04 7.87 -3.55
N PRO A 10 4.06 6.53 -3.63
CA PRO A 10 4.97 5.81 -4.52
C PRO A 10 4.61 6.01 -5.99
N THR A 11 5.64 6.09 -6.83
CA THR A 11 5.51 6.17 -8.29
C THR A 11 5.70 4.79 -8.90
N VAL A 12 4.85 4.41 -9.85
CA VAL A 12 4.91 3.09 -10.50
C VAL A 12 5.26 3.27 -11.97
N GLN A 13 6.34 2.65 -12.44
CA GLN A 13 6.67 2.63 -13.87
C GLN A 13 5.69 1.69 -14.59
N SER A 14 5.20 2.10 -15.76
CA SER A 14 4.33 1.24 -16.57
C SER A 14 5.15 0.40 -17.54
N ASP A 15 5.02 -0.92 -17.47
CA ASP A 15 5.74 -1.84 -18.38
C ASP A 15 5.24 -1.78 -19.83
N PHE A 16 3.95 -1.44 -20.03
CA PHE A 16 3.29 -1.48 -21.35
C PHE A 16 3.41 -0.18 -22.17
N ARG A 17 3.76 0.94 -21.55
CA ARG A 17 3.93 2.24 -22.21
C ARG A 17 5.08 2.98 -21.56
N ALA A 18 5.91 3.65 -22.36
CA ALA A 18 6.91 4.56 -21.83
C ALA A 18 6.23 5.66 -21.00
N GLY A 19 6.39 5.61 -19.68
CA GLY A 19 5.79 6.56 -18.75
C GLY A 19 5.82 6.12 -17.29
N THR A 20 5.57 7.06 -16.38
CA THR A 20 5.36 6.80 -14.95
C THR A 20 3.90 7.06 -14.59
N ASN A 21 3.35 6.20 -13.73
CA ASN A 21 2.07 6.40 -13.07
C ASN A 21 2.32 6.96 -11.67
N GLU A 22 2.11 8.27 -11.55
CA GLU A 22 2.28 9.02 -10.31
C GLU A 22 1.13 8.73 -9.33
N ASP A 23 1.45 8.74 -8.04
CA ASP A 23 0.44 8.59 -7.00
C ASP A 23 -0.57 9.76 -7.02
N ASP A 24 -1.84 9.43 -6.75
CA ASP A 24 -2.94 10.38 -6.60
C ASP A 24 -2.61 11.60 -5.71
N LEU A 25 -1.85 11.42 -4.62
CA LEU A 25 -1.42 12.50 -3.74
C LEU A 25 -0.37 13.40 -4.41
N THR A 26 0.53 12.85 -5.23
CA THR A 26 1.53 13.61 -5.99
C THR A 26 0.83 14.50 -7.02
N ILE A 27 -0.14 13.95 -7.75
CA ILE A 27 -0.95 14.70 -8.71
C ILE A 27 -1.62 15.87 -7.99
N LYS A 28 -2.25 15.61 -6.84
CA LYS A 28 -2.98 16.66 -6.11
C LYS A 28 -2.09 17.74 -5.49
N LEU A 29 -0.89 17.38 -5.05
CA LEU A 29 0.11 18.34 -4.61
C LEU A 29 0.57 19.27 -5.75
N SER A 30 0.77 18.74 -6.95
CA SER A 30 1.14 19.56 -8.11
C SER A 30 0.08 20.59 -8.46
N GLU A 31 -1.21 20.21 -8.40
CA GLU A 31 -2.33 21.13 -8.59
C GLU A 31 -2.38 22.23 -7.52
N ILE A 32 -2.16 21.88 -6.24
CA ILE A 32 -2.12 22.85 -5.14
C ILE A 32 -0.97 23.85 -5.32
N ILE A 33 0.21 23.38 -5.71
CA ILE A 33 1.37 24.24 -5.98
C ILE A 33 1.07 25.19 -7.15
N PHE A 34 0.50 24.66 -8.23
CA PHE A 34 0.14 25.45 -9.41
C PHE A 34 -0.87 26.55 -9.06
N LEU A 35 -1.93 26.23 -8.33
CA LEU A 35 -2.93 27.21 -7.90
C LEU A 35 -2.34 28.29 -6.99
N ASN A 36 -1.46 27.89 -6.05
CA ASN A 36 -0.80 28.84 -5.17
C ASN A 36 0.09 29.81 -5.96
N ASP A 37 0.85 29.33 -6.93
CA ASP A 37 1.68 30.16 -7.81
C ASP A 37 0.83 31.11 -8.67
N VAL A 38 -0.29 30.64 -9.22
CA VAL A 38 -1.26 31.48 -9.95
C VAL A 38 -1.84 32.59 -9.06
N ILE A 39 -2.23 32.29 -7.82
CA ILE A 39 -2.75 33.29 -6.87
C ILE A 39 -1.69 34.35 -6.55
N GLN A 40 -0.44 33.94 -6.33
CA GLN A 40 0.66 34.88 -6.07
C GLN A 40 0.89 35.82 -7.26
N ARG A 41 0.88 35.31 -8.50
CA ARG A 41 0.99 36.14 -9.71
C ARG A 41 -0.19 37.09 -9.87
N ASN A 42 -1.42 36.61 -9.66
CA ASN A 42 -2.63 37.44 -9.77
C ASN A 42 -2.65 38.57 -8.74
N ARG A 43 -2.11 38.30 -7.54
CA ARG A 43 -1.93 39.31 -6.50
C ARG A 43 -0.94 40.40 -6.93
N LEU A 44 0.19 40.01 -7.54
CA LEU A 44 1.19 40.96 -8.06
C LEU A 44 0.67 41.80 -9.24
N ASN A 45 -0.11 41.18 -10.12
CA ASN A 45 -0.69 41.85 -11.30
C ASN A 45 -1.90 42.75 -10.99
N GLY A 46 -2.29 42.90 -9.71
CA GLY A 46 -3.39 43.76 -9.31
C GLY A 46 -4.77 43.29 -9.79
N VAL A 47 -4.99 41.98 -9.87
CA VAL A 47 -6.29 41.41 -10.24
C VAL A 47 -7.34 41.78 -9.18
N LYS A 48 -8.59 41.99 -9.62
CA LYS A 48 -9.74 42.30 -8.75
C LYS A 48 -9.83 41.34 -7.55
N MET A 49 -10.17 41.89 -6.38
CA MET A 49 -10.28 41.13 -5.14
C MET A 49 -11.28 39.98 -5.22
N ASP A 50 -12.42 40.16 -5.89
CA ASP A 50 -13.45 39.11 -6.02
C ASP A 50 -12.88 37.83 -6.64
N LYS A 51 -12.06 37.97 -7.70
CA LYS A 51 -11.41 36.83 -8.35
C LYS A 51 -10.34 36.18 -7.46
N LEU A 52 -9.66 36.96 -6.63
CA LEU A 52 -8.67 36.42 -5.69
C LEU A 52 -9.34 35.62 -4.58
N VAL A 53 -10.50 36.07 -4.08
CA VAL A 53 -11.30 35.34 -3.08
C VAL A 53 -11.81 34.02 -3.68
N GLU A 54 -12.36 34.04 -4.90
CA GLU A 54 -12.80 32.80 -5.57
C GLU A 54 -11.65 31.80 -5.75
N GLN A 55 -10.46 32.26 -6.13
CA GLN A 55 -9.29 31.39 -6.27
C GLN A 55 -8.79 30.86 -4.91
N TRP A 56 -8.87 31.68 -3.86
CA TRP A 56 -8.55 31.28 -2.51
C TRP A 56 -9.48 30.17 -2.01
N ASP A 57 -10.79 30.31 -2.21
CA ASP A 57 -11.79 29.30 -1.86
C ASP A 57 -11.54 27.99 -2.63
N PHE A 58 -11.17 28.10 -3.91
CA PHE A 58 -10.82 26.95 -4.72
C PHE A 58 -9.54 26.24 -4.21
N LEU A 59 -8.51 27.00 -3.83
CA LEU A 59 -7.29 26.44 -3.21
C LEU A 59 -7.61 25.74 -1.90
N GLN A 60 -8.45 26.34 -1.05
CA GLN A 60 -8.90 25.76 0.21
C GLN A 60 -9.61 24.42 -0.03
N LEU A 61 -10.47 24.34 -1.04
CA LEU A 61 -11.14 23.10 -1.41
C LEU A 61 -10.15 22.02 -1.87
N GLN A 62 -9.14 22.37 -2.70
CA GLN A 62 -8.11 21.39 -3.11
C GLN A 62 -7.32 20.85 -1.91
N CYS A 63 -7.00 21.71 -0.95
CA CYS A 63 -6.35 21.31 0.30
C CYS A 63 -7.25 20.38 1.14
N ALA A 64 -8.55 20.64 1.19
CA ALA A 64 -9.50 19.79 1.89
C ALA A 64 -9.65 18.42 1.21
N LEU A 65 -9.77 18.40 -0.12
CA LEU A 65 -9.88 17.17 -0.93
C LEU A 65 -8.61 16.30 -0.85
N TYR A 66 -7.44 16.92 -0.69
CA TYR A 66 -6.17 16.23 -0.46
C TYR A 66 -6.21 15.37 0.82
N ILE A 67 -6.84 15.88 1.88
CA ILE A 67 -6.99 15.18 3.16
C ILE A 67 -8.16 14.19 3.09
N ASN A 68 -9.33 14.65 2.66
CA ASN A 68 -10.55 13.87 2.59
C ASN A 68 -11.32 14.14 1.29
N SER A 69 -11.24 13.19 0.36
CA SER A 69 -11.92 13.23 -0.93
C SER A 69 -13.41 12.91 -0.84
N SER A 70 -13.90 12.42 0.30
CA SER A 70 -15.33 12.15 0.53
C SER A 70 -16.03 13.29 1.29
N LEU A 71 -15.52 14.53 1.17
CA LEU A 71 -16.12 15.67 1.84
C LEU A 71 -17.50 15.96 1.23
N SER A 72 -18.54 15.99 2.07
CA SER A 72 -19.91 16.36 1.68
C SER A 72 -20.04 17.89 1.60
N GLY A 73 -20.99 18.38 0.81
CA GLY A 73 -21.29 19.82 0.71
C GLY A 73 -20.44 20.59 -0.31
N ILE A 74 -19.71 19.89 -1.19
CA ILE A 74 -18.98 20.53 -2.29
C ILE A 74 -19.97 20.95 -3.39
N PRO A 75 -20.00 22.24 -3.79
CA PRO A 75 -20.81 22.71 -4.90
C PRO A 75 -20.54 21.92 -6.18
N ALA A 76 -21.58 21.60 -6.96
CA ALA A 76 -21.46 20.76 -8.16
C ALA A 76 -20.40 21.26 -9.16
N HIS A 77 -20.23 22.58 -9.29
CA HIS A 77 -19.24 23.19 -10.18
C HIS A 77 -17.79 23.02 -9.70
N MET A 78 -17.57 22.74 -8.40
CA MET A 78 -16.24 22.52 -7.82
C MET A 78 -15.95 21.04 -7.54
N GLN A 79 -16.84 20.12 -7.92
CA GLN A 79 -16.60 18.70 -7.70
C GLN A 79 -15.46 18.17 -8.56
N PRO A 80 -14.59 17.32 -7.99
CA PRO A 80 -13.50 16.72 -8.76
C PRO A 80 -14.05 15.76 -9.81
N LYS A 81 -13.64 15.94 -11.08
CA LYS A 81 -14.04 15.09 -12.22
C LYS A 81 -13.59 13.63 -12.09
N LYS A 82 -12.47 13.40 -11.40
CA LYS A 82 -11.91 12.07 -11.14
C LYS A 82 -11.87 11.85 -9.63
N TRP A 83 -12.33 10.68 -9.22
CA TRP A 83 -12.20 10.27 -7.82
C TRP A 83 -10.73 10.04 -7.47
N ILE A 84 -10.28 10.66 -6.38
CA ILE A 84 -8.88 10.61 -5.91
C ILE A 84 -8.84 9.91 -4.57
N ARG A 85 -7.83 9.05 -4.37
CA ARG A 85 -7.62 8.35 -3.11
C ARG A 85 -6.79 9.20 -2.12
N SER A 86 -7.49 10.13 -1.46
CA SER A 86 -6.99 10.98 -0.36
C SER A 86 -6.54 10.19 0.88
N PHE A 87 -5.88 10.87 1.82
CA PHE A 87 -5.39 10.25 3.07
C PHE A 87 -6.47 9.55 3.88
N ALA A 88 -7.59 10.22 4.14
CA ALA A 88 -8.69 9.63 4.91
C ALA A 88 -9.21 8.35 4.24
N GLN A 89 -9.30 8.34 2.90
CA GLN A 89 -9.73 7.17 2.13
C GLN A 89 -8.69 6.04 2.14
N ARG A 90 -7.40 6.33 2.31
CA ARG A 90 -6.36 5.30 2.49
C ARG A 90 -6.44 4.65 3.86
N LEU A 91 -6.83 5.41 4.89
CA LEU A 91 -6.89 4.91 6.27
C LEU A 91 -8.19 4.15 6.57
N LYS A 92 -9.34 4.65 6.10
CA LYS A 92 -10.67 4.10 6.41
C LYS A 92 -11.09 2.93 5.51
N GLY A 93 -12.09 2.18 5.97
CA GLY A 93 -12.77 1.13 5.20
C GLY A 93 -12.15 -0.27 5.34
N LYS A 94 -12.80 -1.27 4.75
CA LYS A 94 -12.39 -2.68 4.82
C LYS A 94 -11.00 -2.92 4.23
N GLN A 95 -10.70 -2.26 3.12
CA GLN A 95 -9.41 -2.28 2.41
C GLN A 95 -8.51 -1.08 2.78
N GLY A 96 -8.82 -0.38 3.87
CA GLY A 96 -8.01 0.71 4.41
C GLY A 96 -6.82 0.19 5.22
N ARG A 97 -5.84 1.05 5.50
CA ARG A 97 -4.60 0.64 6.19
C ARG A 97 -4.84 0.12 7.61
N PHE A 98 -5.75 0.71 8.38
CA PHE A 98 -6.01 0.25 9.74
C PHE A 98 -6.50 -1.20 9.76
N ARG A 99 -7.56 -1.50 9.00
CA ARG A 99 -8.14 -2.84 9.00
C ARG A 99 -7.36 -3.84 8.13
N GLY A 100 -6.93 -3.43 6.95
CA GLY A 100 -6.31 -4.31 5.95
C GLY A 100 -4.80 -4.50 6.11
N ASN A 101 -4.10 -3.66 6.87
CA ASN A 101 -2.65 -3.80 7.06
C ASN A 101 -2.24 -3.99 8.51
N LEU A 102 -2.99 -3.44 9.48
CA LEU A 102 -2.67 -3.58 10.90
C LEU A 102 -3.47 -4.70 11.57
N SER A 103 -4.78 -4.81 11.31
CA SER A 103 -5.61 -5.88 11.92
C SER A 103 -5.56 -7.23 11.18
N GLY A 104 -5.27 -7.23 9.88
CA GLY A 104 -5.24 -8.45 9.07
C GLY A 104 -4.26 -8.34 7.92
N LYS A 105 -3.00 -8.69 8.17
CA LYS A 105 -1.93 -8.66 7.16
C LYS A 105 -1.75 -10.05 6.55
N ARG A 106 -1.27 -10.09 5.30
CA ARG A 106 -0.69 -11.31 4.74
C ARG A 106 0.58 -11.67 5.53
N VAL A 107 0.75 -12.96 5.79
CA VAL A 107 1.88 -13.49 6.55
C VAL A 107 2.70 -14.41 5.65
N ASP A 108 4.01 -14.34 5.83
CA ASP A 108 4.95 -15.28 5.21
C ASP A 108 4.92 -16.62 5.97
N PHE A 109 5.52 -17.67 5.41
CA PHE A 109 5.57 -19.01 6.01
C PHE A 109 4.19 -19.63 6.32
N SER A 110 3.23 -19.45 5.41
CA SER A 110 1.91 -20.08 5.50
C SER A 110 1.54 -20.78 4.19
N ALA A 111 0.85 -21.91 4.30
CA ALA A 111 0.35 -22.69 3.17
C ALA A 111 -1.13 -23.03 3.37
N ARG A 112 -1.85 -23.25 2.27
CA ARG A 112 -3.26 -23.66 2.27
C ARG A 112 -3.48 -24.73 1.22
N THR A 113 -4.15 -25.81 1.60
CA THR A 113 -4.53 -26.92 0.70
C THR A 113 -5.92 -27.45 1.09
N VAL A 114 -6.48 -28.31 0.25
CA VAL A 114 -7.73 -29.04 0.51
C VAL A 114 -7.47 -30.12 1.57
N ILE A 115 -8.44 -30.32 2.47
CA ILE A 115 -8.38 -31.35 3.52
C ILE A 115 -9.02 -32.65 3.04
N SER A 116 -8.44 -33.78 3.46
CA SER A 116 -8.97 -35.13 3.24
C SER A 116 -8.91 -35.93 4.54
N PRO A 117 -9.89 -36.81 4.83
CA PRO A 117 -9.87 -37.61 6.04
C PRO A 117 -8.84 -38.76 5.93
N ASP A 118 -8.07 -39.01 6.98
CA ASP A 118 -7.18 -40.17 7.13
C ASP A 118 -7.33 -40.77 8.55
N PRO A 119 -7.84 -42.01 8.68
CA PRO A 119 -8.06 -42.64 9.97
C PRO A 119 -6.78 -43.13 10.67
N ASN A 120 -5.63 -43.14 9.97
CA ASN A 120 -4.37 -43.60 10.54
C ASN A 120 -3.59 -42.50 11.29
N LEU A 121 -4.02 -41.25 11.18
CA LEU A 121 -3.40 -40.12 11.87
C LEU A 121 -3.93 -39.97 13.28
N ARG A 122 -3.05 -39.61 14.20
CA ARG A 122 -3.43 -39.26 15.57
C ARG A 122 -4.12 -37.88 15.59
N ILE A 123 -4.85 -37.60 16.67
CA ILE A 123 -5.62 -36.34 16.83
C ILE A 123 -4.69 -35.11 16.83
N ASP A 124 -3.45 -35.28 17.26
CA ASP A 124 -2.40 -34.25 17.34
C ASP A 124 -1.55 -34.13 16.06
N GLU A 125 -1.83 -34.93 15.02
CA GLU A 125 -1.05 -34.98 13.79
C GLU A 125 -1.76 -34.34 12.60
N VAL A 126 -0.98 -33.79 11.68
CA VAL A 126 -1.47 -33.28 10.39
C VAL A 126 -0.52 -33.73 9.28
N ALA A 127 -1.06 -34.37 8.25
CA ALA A 127 -0.29 -34.73 7.07
C ALA A 127 0.01 -33.48 6.24
N VAL A 128 1.29 -33.20 6.03
CA VAL A 128 1.76 -32.11 5.17
C VAL A 128 2.31 -32.70 3.86
N PRO A 129 1.81 -32.28 2.69
CA PRO A 129 2.34 -32.74 1.42
C PRO A 129 3.83 -32.40 1.28
N ILE A 130 4.63 -33.32 0.73
CA ILE A 130 6.08 -33.13 0.53
C ILE A 130 6.38 -31.84 -0.23
N HIS A 131 5.54 -31.49 -1.23
CA HIS A 131 5.69 -30.25 -1.98
C HIS A 131 5.61 -29.00 -1.09
N VAL A 132 4.70 -28.99 -0.11
CA VAL A 132 4.58 -27.88 0.85
C VAL A 132 5.75 -27.89 1.84
N ALA A 133 6.15 -29.07 2.31
CA ALA A 133 7.27 -29.23 3.24
C ALA A 133 8.62 -28.78 2.65
N LYS A 134 8.83 -28.91 1.34
CA LYS A 134 10.03 -28.40 0.65
C LYS A 134 10.08 -26.87 0.54
N ILE A 135 8.92 -26.21 0.58
CA ILE A 135 8.82 -24.74 0.44
C ILE A 135 8.83 -24.06 1.81
N MET A 136 8.15 -24.64 2.80
CA MET A 136 8.12 -24.10 4.16
C MET A 136 9.43 -24.38 4.87
N SER A 137 10.13 -23.33 5.29
CA SER A 137 11.37 -23.45 6.06
C SER A 137 11.18 -22.96 7.50
N TYR A 138 12.02 -23.49 8.39
CA TYR A 138 12.11 -23.06 9.78
C TYR A 138 13.57 -22.71 10.10
N PRO A 139 13.85 -21.52 10.65
CA PRO A 139 15.21 -21.14 11.00
C PRO A 139 15.66 -21.84 12.28
N GLU A 140 16.50 -22.87 12.15
CA GLU A 140 17.13 -23.56 13.28
C GLU A 140 18.55 -23.03 13.54
N ILE A 141 18.88 -22.75 14.81
CA ILE A 141 20.21 -22.29 15.20
C ILE A 141 21.16 -23.50 15.37
N VAL A 142 22.34 -23.40 14.78
CA VAL A 142 23.36 -24.46 14.85
C VAL A 142 23.98 -24.52 16.25
N ASN A 143 23.96 -25.71 16.83
CA ASN A 143 24.50 -26.08 18.12
C ASN A 143 25.41 -27.31 17.96
N LYS A 144 26.22 -27.61 18.98
CA LYS A 144 27.13 -28.78 18.95
C LYS A 144 26.41 -30.12 18.76
N THR A 145 25.14 -30.20 19.15
CA THR A 145 24.32 -31.43 19.07
C THR A 145 23.66 -31.64 17.71
N ASN A 146 23.25 -30.57 17.01
CA ASN A 146 22.54 -30.66 15.72
C ASN A 146 23.44 -30.40 14.50
N ILE A 147 24.71 -30.05 14.69
CA ILE A 147 25.63 -29.66 13.61
C ILE A 147 25.77 -30.72 12.52
N GLU A 148 25.81 -32.00 12.88
CA GLU A 148 25.93 -33.10 11.92
C GLU A 148 24.62 -33.29 11.13
N PHE A 149 23.49 -33.18 11.82
CA PHE A 149 22.16 -33.28 11.22
C PHE A 149 21.90 -32.14 10.22
N ILE A 150 22.11 -30.89 10.64
CA ILE A 150 21.93 -29.72 9.77
C ILE A 150 22.89 -29.77 8.58
N ARG A 151 24.14 -30.22 8.77
CA ARG A 151 25.09 -30.39 7.66
C ARG A 151 24.58 -31.39 6.62
N GLN A 152 23.87 -32.44 7.06
CA GLN A 152 23.27 -33.40 6.13
C GLN A 152 22.10 -32.78 5.35
N LEU A 153 21.23 -32.01 6.01
CA LEU A 153 20.13 -31.30 5.34
C LEU A 153 20.66 -30.36 4.24
N VAL A 154 21.66 -29.55 4.58
CA VAL A 154 22.30 -28.63 3.62
C VAL A 154 22.94 -29.37 2.44
N ARG A 155 23.51 -30.56 2.65
CA ARG A 155 24.05 -31.40 1.58
C ARG A 155 22.98 -31.97 0.65
N ASN A 156 21.80 -32.29 1.19
CA ASN A 156 20.66 -32.77 0.42
C ASN A 156 20.05 -31.65 -0.46
N GLY A 157 20.12 -30.40 0.02
CA GLY A 157 19.69 -29.22 -0.73
C GLY A 157 18.16 -29.07 -0.78
N PRO A 158 17.66 -28.06 -1.52
CA PRO A 158 16.25 -27.66 -1.48
C PRO A 158 15.29 -28.66 -2.15
N ASP A 159 15.79 -29.50 -3.06
CA ASP A 159 14.95 -30.38 -3.89
C ASP A 159 14.70 -31.75 -3.25
N ILE A 160 15.52 -32.17 -2.29
CA ILE A 160 15.48 -33.51 -1.69
C ILE A 160 15.05 -33.39 -0.23
N HIS A 161 13.91 -33.99 0.11
CA HIS A 161 13.45 -34.06 1.50
C HIS A 161 14.02 -35.33 2.18
N PRO A 162 14.55 -35.24 3.42
CA PRO A 162 14.71 -34.05 4.26
C PRO A 162 15.94 -33.22 3.84
N GLY A 163 15.78 -31.90 3.70
CA GLY A 163 16.80 -30.96 3.21
C GLY A 163 16.60 -29.57 3.77
#